data_AF-A0AAD7W7D4-F1
#
_entry.id   AF-A0AAD7W7D4-F1
#
_cell.length_a   1.000
_cell.length_b   1.000
_cell.length_c   1.000
_cell.angle_alpha   90.00
_cell.angle_beta   90.00
_cell.angle_gamma   90.00
#
_symmetry.space_group_name_H-M   'P 1'
#
loop_
_entity.id
_entity.type
_entity.pdbx_description
1 polymer ?
#
loop_
_entity_poly.entity_id
_entity_poly.type
_entity_poly.pdbx_seq_one_letter_code
_entity_poly.pdbx_strand_id
1 'polypeptide(L)'
;MRWPEFIEVIKAQQGEEGDFSGLDWNEKCEILQSNPVTVMRMFEKRVDALMTDLHSSLFPVLDYLFRVEFQARGSPHIHKVVWIEDAPEVEDPEDCPHVIKFFDRYITCQMPDEKADPELHKGERFKFTA
;
A
#
# COMPACT_ATOMS: atom_id res chain seq x y z
N MET A 1 12.24 0.04 -7.80
CA MET A 1 11.65 -0.31 -6.50
C MET A 1 11.53 0.98 -5.71
N ARG A 2 10.34 1.31 -5.20
CA ARG A 2 10.04 2.62 -4.59
C ARG A 2 10.67 2.84 -3.20
N TRP A 3 11.12 1.76 -2.57
CA TRP A 3 11.56 1.75 -1.18
C TRP A 3 13.06 1.39 -1.10
N PRO A 4 13.96 2.35 -1.43
CA PRO A 4 15.40 2.10 -1.44
C PRO A 4 15.93 1.67 -0.08
N GLU A 5 15.29 2.10 1.01
CA GLU A 5 15.72 1.82 2.37
C GLU A 5 15.69 0.32 2.72
N PHE A 6 14.88 -0.49 2.02
CA PHE A 6 14.94 -1.95 2.18
C PHE A 6 16.31 -2.51 1.76
N ILE A 7 16.85 -1.99 0.66
CA ILE A 7 18.15 -2.40 0.14
C ILE A 7 19.25 -1.88 1.05
N GLU A 8 19.19 -0.60 1.41
CA GLU A 8 20.17 0.05 2.29
C GLU A 8 20.28 -0.65 3.64
N VAL A 9 19.16 -0.99 4.29
CA VAL A 9 19.15 -1.68 5.58
C VAL A 9 19.75 -3.08 5.49
N ILE A 10 19.40 -3.85 4.45
CA ILE A 10 19.94 -5.21 4.27
C ILE A 10 21.45 -5.15 3.99
N LYS A 11 21.89 -4.21 3.15
CA LYS A 11 23.31 -4.02 2.83
C LYS A 11 24.12 -3.55 4.04
N ALA A 12 23.59 -2.62 4.82
CA ALA A 12 24.21 -2.19 6.07
C ALA A 12 24.35 -3.35 7.07
N GLN A 13 23.36 -4.25 7.17
CA GLN A 13 23.46 -5.47 7.97
C GLN A 13 24.56 -6.45 7.49
N GLN A 14 24.93 -6.36 6.21
CA GLN A 14 26.03 -7.11 5.60
C GLN A 14 27.38 -6.40 5.70
N GLY A 15 27.43 -5.19 6.29
CA GLY A 15 28.63 -4.36 6.39
C GLY A 15 28.96 -3.60 5.11
N GLU A 16 28.01 -3.48 4.18
CA GLU A 16 28.14 -2.70 2.95
C GLU A 16 27.39 -1.38 3.08
N GLU A 17 28.09 -0.26 2.92
CA GLU A 17 27.51 1.08 2.84
C GLU A 17 27.84 1.70 1.47
N GLY A 18 26.88 2.40 0.87
CA GLY A 18 27.09 3.03 -0.43
C GLY A 18 25.79 3.46 -1.12
N ASP A 19 25.93 3.93 -2.36
CA ASP A 19 24.80 4.25 -3.24
C ASP A 19 24.37 3.00 -4.01
N PHE A 20 23.12 2.57 -3.79
CA PHE A 20 22.51 1.40 -4.43
C PHE A 20 21.45 1.78 -5.47
N SER A 21 21.34 3.06 -5.83
CA SER A 21 20.34 3.55 -6.79
C SER A 21 20.47 2.92 -8.18
N GLY A 22 21.72 2.62 -8.58
CA GLY A 22 22.09 2.04 -9.88
C GLY A 22 21.77 0.56 -10.06
N LEU A 23 21.34 -0.15 -9.01
CA LEU A 23 21.02 -1.58 -9.10
C LEU A 23 19.82 -1.83 -10.04
N ASP A 24 19.89 -2.89 -10.82
CA ASP A 24 18.80 -3.34 -11.65
C ASP A 24 17.70 -4.07 -10.85
N TRP A 25 16.63 -4.49 -11.54
CA TRP A 25 15.51 -5.17 -10.89
C TRP A 25 15.88 -6.53 -10.27
N ASN A 26 16.73 -7.30 -10.94
CA ASN A 26 17.11 -8.63 -10.50
C ASN A 26 18.03 -8.54 -9.29
N GLU A 27 19.02 -7.65 -9.32
CA GLU A 27 19.92 -7.39 -8.19
C GLU A 27 19.12 -6.95 -6.95
N LYS A 28 18.14 -6.05 -7.14
CA LYS A 28 17.22 -5.66 -6.07
C LYS A 28 16.44 -6.86 -5.52
N CYS A 29 15.90 -7.72 -6.38
CA CYS A 29 15.18 -8.92 -5.94
C CYS A 29 16.08 -9.88 -5.15
N GLU A 30 17.31 -10.12 -5.60
CA GLU A 30 18.26 -11.00 -4.92
C GLU A 30 18.60 -10.49 -3.52
N ILE A 31 18.82 -9.19 -3.37
CA ILE A 31 19.09 -8.58 -2.05
C ILE A 31 17.92 -8.78 -1.10
N LEU A 32 16.68 -8.53 -1.55
CA LEU A 32 15.49 -8.74 -0.72
C LEU A 32 15.32 -10.20 -0.30
N GLN A 33 15.55 -11.13 -1.23
CA GLN A 33 15.45 -12.57 -0.96
C GLN A 33 16.57 -13.08 -0.05
N SER A 34 17.72 -12.39 0.01
CA SER A 34 18.82 -12.76 0.90
C SER A 34 18.48 -12.57 2.38
N ASN A 35 17.51 -11.70 2.72
CA ASN A 35 17.13 -11.41 4.10
C ASN A 35 15.61 -11.17 4.25
N PRO A 36 14.79 -12.22 4.05
CA PRO A 36 13.35 -12.11 4.05
C PRO A 36 12.77 -11.69 5.41
N VAL A 37 13.48 -11.98 6.51
CA VAL A 37 13.06 -11.59 7.87
C VAL A 37 13.06 -10.07 8.03
N THR A 38 14.13 -9.40 7.58
CA THR A 38 14.21 -7.93 7.65
C THR A 38 13.19 -7.28 6.72
N VAL A 39 13.04 -7.81 5.50
CA VAL A 39 11.99 -7.36 4.57
C VAL A 39 10.61 -7.43 5.21
N MET A 40 10.27 -8.56 5.85
CA MET A 40 8.95 -8.71 6.51
C MET A 40 8.75 -7.78 7.70
N ARG A 41 9.79 -7.54 8.51
CA ARG A 41 9.71 -6.58 9.63
C ARG A 41 9.49 -5.15 9.15
N MET A 42 10.17 -4.75 8.08
CA MET A 42 10.00 -3.42 7.49
C MET A 42 8.61 -3.27 6.86
N PHE A 43 8.12 -4.32 6.19
CA PHE A 43 6.76 -4.38 5.70
C PHE A 43 5.75 -4.22 6.84
N GLU A 44 5.85 -5.01 7.91
CA GLU A 44 4.98 -4.93 9.09
C GLU A 44 4.96 -3.52 9.70
N LYS A 45 6.12 -2.88 9.86
CA LYS A 45 6.18 -1.49 10.35
C LYS A 45 5.43 -0.50 9.46
N ARG A 46 5.45 -0.71 8.15
CA ARG A 46 4.68 0.11 7.20
C ARG A 46 3.19 -0.17 7.28
N VAL A 47 2.81 -1.43 7.53
CA VAL A 47 1.40 -1.79 7.81
C VAL A 47 0.93 -1.08 9.07
N ASP A 48 1.69 -1.16 10.17
CA ASP A 48 1.34 -0.52 11.44
C ASP A 48 1.13 0.99 11.29
N ALA A 49 2.03 1.66 10.56
CA ALA A 49 1.90 3.08 10.25
C ALA A 49 0.62 3.38 9.45
N LEU A 50 0.36 2.61 8.39
CA LEU A 50 -0.87 2.74 7.60
C LEU A 50 -2.13 2.51 8.46
N MET A 51 -2.12 1.50 9.34
CA MET A 51 -3.26 1.22 10.22
C MET A 51 -3.50 2.35 11.21
N THR A 52 -2.42 2.92 11.75
CA THR A 52 -2.49 4.07 12.66
C THR A 52 -3.18 5.24 11.96
N ASP A 53 -2.72 5.61 10.76
CA ASP A 53 -3.28 6.73 10.00
C ASP A 53 -4.76 6.51 9.63
N LEU A 54 -5.09 5.29 9.19
CA LEU A 54 -6.47 4.89 8.85
C LEU A 54 -7.42 5.01 10.05
N HIS A 55 -7.00 4.58 11.24
CA HIS A 55 -7.84 4.58 12.44
C HIS A 55 -7.91 5.96 13.11
N SER A 56 -6.85 6.77 13.03
CA SER A 56 -6.78 8.03 13.76
C SER A 56 -7.36 9.23 13.03
N SER A 57 -7.51 9.17 11.69
CA SER A 57 -7.74 10.41 10.93
C SER A 57 -8.62 10.32 9.69
N LEU A 58 -8.77 9.14 9.08
CA LEU A 58 -9.41 9.03 7.76
C LEU A 58 -10.85 8.52 7.80
N PHE A 59 -11.17 7.60 8.70
CA PHE A 59 -12.49 6.95 8.76
C PHE A 59 -12.94 6.75 10.21
N PRO A 60 -14.25 6.88 10.52
CA PRO A 60 -14.80 6.42 11.78
C PRO A 60 -14.89 4.88 11.77
N VAL A 61 -13.76 4.22 12.03
CA VAL A 61 -13.66 2.75 11.97
C VAL A 61 -14.27 2.12 13.22
N LEU A 62 -15.26 1.25 13.04
CA LEU A 62 -15.86 0.44 14.10
C LEU A 62 -15.09 -0.86 14.35
N ASP A 63 -14.70 -1.52 13.26
CA ASP A 63 -13.97 -2.79 13.30
C ASP A 63 -13.17 -2.98 12.01
N TYR A 64 -12.21 -3.90 12.02
CA TYR A 64 -11.43 -4.25 10.85
C TYR A 64 -10.93 -5.70 10.91
N LEU A 65 -10.76 -6.27 9.73
CA LEU A 65 -10.12 -7.56 9.53
C LEU A 65 -9.07 -7.40 8.44
N PHE A 66 -7.88 -7.95 8.64
CA PHE A 66 -6.93 -8.07 7.55
C PHE A 66 -6.16 -9.39 7.59
N ARG A 67 -5.68 -9.79 6.43
CA ARG A 67 -4.77 -10.92 6.26
C ARG A 67 -3.62 -10.55 5.34
N VAL A 68 -2.47 -11.14 5.61
CA VAL A 68 -1.29 -11.04 4.75
C VAL A 68 -1.23 -12.29 3.87
N GLU A 69 -1.16 -12.09 2.56
CA GLU A 69 -1.01 -13.15 1.57
C GLU A 69 0.31 -13.01 0.83
N PHE A 70 0.96 -14.14 0.55
CA PHE A 70 2.13 -14.19 -0.30
C PHE A 70 1.71 -14.67 -1.68
N GLN A 71 1.72 -13.76 -2.65
CA GLN A 71 1.48 -14.15 -4.04
C GLN A 71 2.69 -14.93 -4.59
N ALA A 72 2.53 -15.63 -5.72
CA ALA A 72 3.57 -16.47 -6.34
C ALA A 72 4.90 -15.74 -6.67
N ARG A 73 4.95 -14.41 -6.50
CA ARG A 73 6.13 -13.56 -6.70
C ARG A 73 6.83 -13.17 -5.39
N GLY A 74 6.40 -13.73 -4.26
CA GLY A 74 7.06 -13.60 -2.95
C GLY A 74 6.81 -12.28 -2.20
N SER A 75 6.22 -11.27 -2.85
CA SER A 75 5.86 -10.02 -2.16
C SER A 75 4.59 -10.20 -1.31
N PRO A 76 4.58 -9.72 -0.06
CA PRO A 76 3.39 -9.73 0.78
C PRO A 76 2.34 -8.74 0.25
N HIS A 77 1.08 -9.15 0.28
CA HIS A 77 -0.10 -8.38 -0.10
C HIS A 77 -1.10 -8.39 1.08
N ILE A 78 -1.78 -7.27 1.31
CA ILE A 78 -2.76 -7.14 2.40
C ILE A 78 -4.16 -7.10 1.80
N HIS A 79 -5.00 -8.04 2.21
CA HIS A 79 -6.44 -7.92 2.05
C HIS A 79 -7.00 -7.39 3.36
N LYS A 80 -7.59 -6.19 3.33
CA LYS A 80 -8.21 -5.54 4.50
C LYS A 80 -9.68 -5.26 4.22
N VAL A 81 -10.53 -5.55 5.20
CA VAL A 81 -11.93 -5.14 5.30
C VAL A 81 -12.05 -4.20 6.49
N VAL A 82 -12.78 -3.10 6.32
CA VAL A 82 -13.00 -2.08 7.34
C VAL A 82 -14.49 -1.83 7.45
N TRP A 83 -15.02 -1.87 8.67
CA TRP A 83 -16.39 -1.47 8.96
C TRP A 83 -16.39 -0.02 9.45
N ILE A 84 -17.19 0.80 8.79
CA ILE A 84 -17.26 2.24 9.02
C ILE A 84 -18.58 2.54 9.71
N GLU A 85 -18.55 3.40 10.73
CA GLU A 85 -19.73 3.91 11.41
C GLU A 85 -20.66 4.64 10.42
N ASP A 86 -21.97 4.45 10.58
CA ASP A 86 -23.02 5.06 9.74
C ASP A 86 -22.85 4.81 8.22
N ALA A 87 -22.28 3.68 7.83
CA ALA A 87 -22.24 3.27 6.43
C ALA A 87 -23.66 2.94 5.92
N PRO A 88 -24.03 3.39 4.70
CA PRO A 88 -25.38 3.21 4.16
C PRO A 88 -25.66 1.76 3.75
N GLU A 89 -26.93 1.34 3.80
CA GLU A 89 -27.36 0.04 3.29
C GLU A 89 -27.42 0.06 1.76
N VAL A 90 -26.65 -0.82 1.11
CA VAL A 90 -26.52 -0.84 -0.36
C VAL A 90 -27.71 -1.56 -1.02
N GLU A 91 -28.46 -2.36 -0.27
CA GLU A 91 -29.55 -3.18 -0.79
C GLU A 91 -30.89 -2.44 -0.86
N ASP A 92 -31.01 -1.27 -0.22
CA ASP A 92 -32.22 -0.43 -0.29
C ASP A 92 -32.14 0.54 -1.49
N PRO A 93 -33.04 0.43 -2.49
CA PRO A 93 -33.08 1.35 -3.63
C PRO A 93 -33.33 2.82 -3.24
N GLU A 94 -34.00 3.09 -2.11
CA GLU A 94 -34.28 4.46 -1.66
C GLU A 94 -33.02 5.16 -1.11
N ASP A 95 -32.04 4.39 -0.61
CA ASP A 95 -30.77 4.90 -0.08
C ASP A 95 -29.69 5.12 -1.15
N CYS A 96 -29.96 4.77 -2.41
CA CYS A 96 -29.01 4.90 -3.51
C CYS A 96 -28.31 6.28 -3.59
N PRO A 97 -28.99 7.44 -3.44
CA PRO A 97 -28.33 8.75 -3.40
C PRO A 97 -27.40 8.93 -2.18
N HIS A 98 -27.73 8.33 -1.04
CA HIS A 98 -26.91 8.38 0.17
C HIS A 98 -25.67 7.50 0.03
N VAL A 99 -25.82 6.31 -0.56
CA VAL A 99 -24.73 5.39 -0.94
C VAL A 99 -23.73 6.09 -1.86
N ILE A 100 -24.19 6.75 -2.93
CA ILE A 100 -23.31 7.48 -3.85
C ILE A 100 -22.52 8.57 -3.10
N LYS A 101 -23.19 9.38 -2.29
CA LYS A 101 -22.55 10.47 -1.54
C LYS A 101 -21.52 9.94 -0.52
N PHE A 102 -21.80 8.80 0.10
CA PHE A 102 -20.87 8.14 1.01
C PHE A 102 -19.62 7.68 0.26
N PHE A 103 -19.78 7.02 -0.89
CA PHE A 103 -18.65 6.59 -1.71
C PHE A 103 -17.84 7.77 -2.26
N ASP A 104 -18.48 8.82 -2.77
CA ASP A 104 -17.78 10.01 -3.29
C ASP A 104 -16.92 10.71 -2.22
N ARG A 105 -17.30 10.61 -0.95
CA ARG A 105 -16.52 11.17 0.17
C ARG A 105 -15.21 10.40 0.42
N TYR A 106 -15.23 9.09 0.23
CA TYR A 106 -14.19 8.19 0.74
C TYR A 106 -13.37 7.51 -0.36
N ILE A 107 -13.99 7.22 -1.50
CA ILE A 107 -13.35 6.61 -2.66
C ILE A 107 -12.98 7.73 -3.62
N THR A 108 -11.71 8.11 -3.61
CA THR A 108 -11.15 9.05 -4.58
C THR A 108 -9.90 8.47 -5.20
N CYS A 109 -9.63 8.86 -6.44
CA CYS A 109 -8.37 8.58 -7.10
C CYS A 109 -7.89 9.90 -7.69
N GLN A 110 -6.69 10.32 -7.32
CA GLN A 110 -6.06 11.49 -7.89
C GLN A 110 -4.87 11.04 -8.72
N MET A 111 -4.80 11.50 -9.96
CA MET A 111 -3.59 11.36 -10.75
C MET A 111 -2.47 12.16 -10.04
N PRO A 112 -1.35 11.52 -9.69
CA PRO A 112 -0.24 12.20 -9.02
C PRO A 112 0.20 13.42 -9.83
N ASP A 113 0.64 14.50 -9.18
CA ASP A 113 1.08 15.71 -9.90
C ASP A 113 2.35 15.41 -10.71
N GLU A 114 2.39 15.87 -11.97
CA GLU A 114 3.50 15.58 -12.88
C GLU A 114 4.84 16.13 -12.38
N LYS A 115 4.82 17.24 -11.63
CA LYS A 115 6.03 17.91 -11.14
C LYS A 115 6.41 17.46 -9.74
N ALA A 116 5.43 17.28 -8.85
CA ALA A 116 5.68 16.84 -7.48
C ALA A 116 6.00 15.35 -7.40
N ASP A 117 5.32 14.52 -8.20
CA ASP A 117 5.44 13.06 -8.19
C ASP A 117 5.58 12.47 -9.62
N PRO A 118 6.62 12.87 -10.38
CA PRO A 118 6.79 12.49 -11.79
C PRO A 118 6.90 10.98 -12.03
N GLU A 119 7.39 10.21 -11.06
CA GLU A 119 7.49 8.75 -11.16
C GLU A 119 6.10 8.10 -11.13
N LEU A 120 5.24 8.53 -10.21
CA LEU A 120 3.88 8.00 -10.06
C LEU A 120 2.93 8.54 -11.12
N HIS A 121 3.16 9.76 -11.61
CA HIS A 121 2.41 10.30 -12.74
C HIS A 121 2.64 9.48 -14.03
N LYS A 122 3.85 8.95 -14.20
CA LYS A 122 4.20 8.06 -15.33
C LYS A 122 3.77 6.60 -15.10
N GLY A 123 3.72 6.17 -13.84
CA GLY A 123 3.34 4.83 -13.42
C GLY A 123 1.83 4.62 -13.46
N GLU A 124 1.40 3.71 -14.34
CA GLU A 124 0.08 3.06 -14.35
C GLU A 124 -1.07 3.83 -15.01
N ARG A 125 -1.19 3.64 -16.33
CA ARG A 125 -2.51 3.50 -16.97
C ARG A 125 -3.20 2.28 -16.35
N PHE A 126 -3.91 2.46 -15.25
CA PHE A 126 -4.90 1.49 -14.80
C PHE A 126 -6.01 1.45 -15.86
N LYS A 127 -5.89 0.52 -16.81
CA LYS A 127 -7.02 0.13 -17.65
C LYS A 127 -7.98 -0.67 -16.77
N PHE A 128 -8.90 0.02 -16.12
CA PHE A 128 -10.15 -0.60 -15.70
C PHE A 128 -10.94 -0.89 -16.98
N THR A 129 -10.77 -2.07 -17.56
CA THR A 129 -11.78 -2.63 -18.46
C THR A 129 -12.83 -3.30 -17.56
N ALA A 130 -13.94 -2.61 -17.36
CA ALA A 130 -15.22 -3.25 -17.05
C ALA A 130 -15.81 -3.85 -18.33
#